data_AF-A0A8C3KEU8-F1
#
_entry.id   AF-A0A8C3KEU8-F1
#
_cell.length_a   1.000
_cell.length_b   1.000
_cell.length_c   1.000
_cell.angle_alpha   90.00
_cell.angle_beta   90.00
_cell.angle_gamma   90.00
#
_symmetry.space_group_name_H-M   'P 1'
#
loop_
_entity.id
_entity.type
_entity.pdbx_description
1 polymer ?
#
loop_
_entity_poly.entity_id
_entity_poly.type
_entity_poly.pdbx_seq_one_letter_code
_entity_poly.pdbx_strand_id
1 'polypeptide(L)' 'MKILSFLFALLLVVFHGPAGFAQPPRPFMRCGYRGTFCFPGKCPRGNAYLGTCRLGHSCCKW' A
#
# COMPACT_ATOMS: atom_id res chain seq x y z
N MET A 1 24.14 -5.41 40.39
CA MET A 1 24.32 -4.85 39.03
C MET A 1 23.71 -5.76 37.95
N LYS A 2 22.43 -6.16 38.04
CA LYS A 2 21.83 -7.13 37.09
C LYS A 2 20.35 -6.86 36.82
N ILE A 3 19.68 -6.22 37.77
CA ILE A 3 18.28 -5.73 37.68
C ILE A 3 18.09 -4.60 36.67
N LEU A 4 19.06 -3.68 36.56
CA LEU A 4 19.03 -2.58 35.58
C LEU A 4 18.96 -3.11 34.14
N SER A 5 19.71 -4.18 33.85
CA SER A 5 19.72 -4.82 32.54
C SER A 5 18.39 -5.48 32.20
N PHE A 6 17.72 -6.08 33.19
CA PHE A 6 16.39 -6.67 33.02
C PHE A 6 15.32 -5.60 32.77
N LEU A 7 15.35 -4.50 33.51
CA LEU A 7 14.47 -3.35 33.30
C LEU A 7 14.63 -2.77 31.89
N PHE A 8 15.87 -2.64 31.44
CA PHE A 8 16.17 -2.12 30.10
C PHE A 8 15.67 -3.04 28.98
N ALA A 9 15.83 -4.36 29.14
CA ALA A 9 15.31 -5.34 28.19
C ALA A 9 13.76 -5.31 28.13
N LEU A 10 13.08 -5.17 29.27
CA LEU A 10 11.63 -5.06 29.31
C LEU A 10 11.12 -3.80 28.62
N LEU A 11 11.80 -2.67 28.85
CA LEU A 11 11.52 -1.40 28.18
C LEU A 11 11.63 -1.54 26.65
N LEU A 12 12.70 -2.14 26.14
CA LEU A 12 12.86 -2.33 24.70
C LEU A 12 11.75 -3.19 24.09
N VAL A 13 11.31 -4.27 24.77
CA VAL A 13 10.24 -5.14 24.25
C VAL A 13 8.89 -4.42 24.21
N VAL A 14 8.58 -3.59 25.22
CA VAL A 14 7.31 -2.84 25.27
C VAL A 14 7.28 -1.71 24.24
N PHE A 15 8.42 -1.04 24.03
CA PHE A 15 8.50 0.09 23.09
C PHE A 15 8.72 -0.34 21.63
N HIS A 16 9.31 -1.50 21.38
CA HIS A 16 9.45 -2.08 20.05
C HIS A 16 8.30 -3.06 19.77
N GLY A 17 7.06 -2.58 19.89
CA GLY A 17 5.93 -3.25 19.23
C GLY A 17 6.28 -3.46 17.76
N PRO A 18 5.94 -4.61 17.15
CA PRO A 18 6.36 -4.92 15.79
C PRO A 18 5.95 -3.76 14.90
N ALA A 19 6.90 -3.23 14.13
CA ALA A 19 6.59 -2.36 13.02
C ALA A 19 5.68 -3.18 12.10
N GLY A 20 4.37 -3.04 12.31
CA GLY A 20 3.38 -3.66 11.46
C GLY A 20 3.74 -3.26 10.04
N PHE A 21 3.75 -4.24 9.14
CA PHE A 21 4.03 -4.05 7.73
C PHE A 21 3.09 -2.97 7.18
N ALA A 22 3.49 -1.71 7.30
CA ALA A 22 2.84 -0.60 6.64
C ALA A 22 3.09 -0.86 5.16
N GLN A 23 2.05 -1.34 4.48
CA GLN A 23 2.10 -1.55 3.05
C GLN A 23 2.65 -0.25 2.44
N PRO A 24 3.82 -0.29 1.77
CA PRO A 24 4.38 0.91 1.21
C PRO A 24 3.30 1.53 0.32
N PRO A 25 3.04 2.85 0.42
CA PRO A 25 2.06 3.50 -0.43
C PRO A 25 2.36 3.07 -1.86
N ARG A 26 1.38 2.40 -2.49
CA ARG A 26 1.62 1.77 -3.78
C ARG A 26 2.17 2.85 -4.70
N PRO A 27 3.29 2.60 -5.41
CA PRO A 27 3.82 3.58 -6.33
C PRO A 27 2.69 4.01 -7.24
N PHE A 28 2.58 5.32 -7.47
CA PHE A 28 1.59 5.90 -8.37
C PHE A 28 1.83 5.28 -9.77
N MET A 29 1.20 4.14 -10.03
CA MET A 29 1.36 3.40 -11.25
C MET A 29 0.75 4.25 -12.34
N ARG A 30 1.59 4.72 -13.27
CA ARG A 30 1.07 5.36 -14.48
C ARG A 30 0.16 4.35 -15.19
N CYS A 31 -1.10 4.75 -15.38
CA CYS A 31 -2.01 3.92 -16.15
C CYS A 31 -1.47 3.72 -17.57
N GLY A 32 -1.56 2.49 -18.09
CA GLY A 32 -0.85 2.06 -19.31
C GLY A 32 0.38 1.19 -19.03
N TYR A 33 0.77 1.02 -17.76
CA TYR A 33 1.87 0.13 -17.36
C TYR A 33 1.36 -1.18 -16.74
N ARG A 34 2.07 -2.30 -16.96
CA ARG A 34 1.77 -3.63 -16.38
C ARG A 34 0.31 -4.10 -16.55
N GLY A 35 -0.22 -4.03 -17.76
CA GLY A 35 -1.57 -4.52 -18.06
C GLY A 35 -2.68 -3.64 -17.49
N THR A 36 -2.39 -2.36 -17.28
CA THR A 36 -3.42 -1.36 -17.00
C THR A 36 -3.75 -0.59 -18.28
N PHE A 37 -4.98 -0.12 -18.40
CA PHE A 37 -5.47 0.66 -19.54
C PHE A 37 -6.48 1.71 -19.10
N CYS A 38 -6.60 2.80 -19.86
CA CYS A 38 -7.61 3.83 -19.62
C CYS A 38 -8.89 3.49 -20.39
N PHE A 39 -10.03 3.58 -19.71
CA PHE A 39 -11.34 3.30 -20.27
C PHE A 39 -12.30 4.47 -20.02
N PRO A 40 -13.09 4.93 -20.99
CA PRO A 40 -14.08 5.97 -20.78
C PRO A 40 -15.18 5.49 -19.82
N GLY A 41 -15.45 6.25 -18.76
CA GLY A 41 -16.44 5.89 -17.74
C GLY A 41 -15.94 4.79 -16.80
N LYS A 42 -16.76 3.76 -16.56
CA LYS A 42 -16.49 2.68 -15.59
C LYS A 42 -15.74 1.52 -16.25
N CYS A 43 -14.85 0.87 -15.50
CA CYS A 43 -14.13 -0.29 -16.00
C CYS A 43 -15.07 -1.42 -16.47
N PRO A 44 -14.69 -2.16 -17.53
CA PRO A 44 -15.46 -3.31 -17.99
C PRO A 44 -15.57 -4.39 -16.90
N ARG A 45 -16.55 -5.30 -17.04
CA ARG A 45 -16.72 -6.42 -16.09
C ARG A 45 -15.46 -7.29 -16.10
N GLY A 46 -14.99 -7.64 -14.91
CA GLY A 46 -13.78 -8.43 -14.71
C GLY A 46 -12.53 -7.58 -14.46
N ASN A 47 -12.57 -6.28 -14.76
CA ASN A 47 -11.42 -5.40 -14.58
C ASN A 47 -11.46 -4.65 -13.24
N ALA A 48 -10.30 -4.54 -12.59
CA ALA A 48 -10.17 -3.78 -11.35
C ALA A 48 -10.03 -2.28 -11.62
N TYR A 49 -10.80 -1.45 -10.91
CA TYR A 49 -10.63 0.00 -10.90
C TYR A 49 -9.43 0.39 -10.04
N LEU A 50 -8.50 1.15 -10.62
CA LEU A 50 -7.28 1.59 -9.95
C LEU A 50 -7.22 3.10 -9.68
N GLY A 51 -8.10 3.89 -10.30
CA GLY A 51 -8.12 5.34 -10.17
C GLY A 51 -8.53 6.03 -11.47
N THR A 52 -8.26 7.33 -11.56
CA THR A 52 -8.60 8.16 -12.72
C THR A 52 -7.38 8.37 -13.60
N CYS A 53 -7.52 8.17 -14.92
CA CYS A 53 -6.47 8.51 -15.89
C CYS A 53 -6.50 9.99 -16.28
N ARG A 54 -7.69 10.43 -16.71
CA ARG A 54 -8.04 11.75 -17.23
C ARG A 54 -9.50 12.00 -16.88
N LEU A 55 -9.96 13.25 -16.99
CA LEU A 55 -11.36 13.57 -16.73
C LEU A 55 -12.28 12.63 -17.56
N GLY A 56 -13.21 11.97 -16.88
CA GLY A 56 -14.13 11.01 -17.49
C GLY A 56 -13.54 9.63 -17.87
N HIS A 57 -12.28 9.34 -17.55
CA HIS A 57 -11.64 8.05 -17.86
C HIS A 57 -11.10 7.36 -16.61
N SER A 58 -11.47 6.10 -16.44
CA SER A 58 -10.96 5.23 -15.37
C SER A 58 -9.71 4.48 -15.80
N CYS A 59 -8.77 4.33 -14.89
CA CYS A 59 -7.67 3.37 -15.02
C CYS A 59 -8.14 2.00 -14.56
N CYS A 60 -8.08 1.04 -15.48
CA CYS A 60 -8.54 -0.33 -15.29
C CYS A 60 -7.36 -1.29 -15.41
N LYS A 61 -7.40 -2.40 -14.66
CA LYS A 61 -6.46 -3.51 -14.82
C LYS A 61 -7.17 -4.69 -15.45
N TRP A 62 -6.53 -5.37 -16.42
CA TRP A 62 -6.95 -6.68 -16.90
C TRP A 62 -7.20 -7.64 -15.73
#